data_AF-A0A6H1TVP2-F1
#
_entry.id   AF-A0A6H1TVP2-F1
#
_cell.length_a   1.000
_cell.length_b   1.000
_cell.length_c   1.000
_cell.angle_alpha   90.00
_cell.angle_beta   90.00
_cell.angle_gamma   90.00
#
_symmetry.space_group_name_H-M   'P 1'
#
loop_
_entity.id
_entity.type
_entity.pdbx_description
1 polymer ?
#
loop_
_entity_poly.entity_id
_entity_poly.type
_entity_poly.pdbx_seq_one_letter_code
_entity_poly.pdbx_strand_id
1 'polypeptide(L)'
;MTLKPCRECEREVSTEAIACPHCGAPYPTQSHWKGPGFEWRSEATLWGYPLVHIAFGRNGRGGLRVAKGIVAIGQFGIGAIAIAQFGIGFLFSFGQVTFGAIAIAQVAAGVLFGMGQVATGYEAIGQWTFDRSSWSAIESNSQSKFIDKSTNLFDLVSPPRTNFDLVNTTPHSRSLFAYDSNLSRITRRNVNDDFFSSPSH
;
A
#
# COMPACT_ATOMS: atom_id res chain seq x y z
N MET A 1 -11.32 37.40 -33.99
CA MET A 1 -11.60 36.00 -33.59
C MET A 1 -11.39 35.16 -34.82
N THR A 2 -10.55 34.13 -34.75
CA THR A 2 -10.28 33.28 -35.91
C THR A 2 -11.38 32.25 -36.02
N LEU A 3 -11.99 32.13 -37.20
CA LEU A 3 -13.02 31.13 -37.47
C LEU A 3 -12.39 29.96 -38.22
N LYS A 4 -12.77 28.74 -37.85
CA LYS A 4 -12.43 27.52 -38.61
C LYS A 4 -13.69 26.66 -38.77
N PRO A 5 -13.80 25.91 -39.87
CA PRO A 5 -14.92 25.00 -40.06
C PRO A 5 -14.89 23.87 -39.00
N CYS A 6 -16.07 23.48 -38.53
CA CYS A 6 -16.25 22.32 -37.66
C CYS A 6 -15.95 21.02 -38.42
N ARG A 7 -15.23 20.08 -37.80
CA ARG A 7 -14.92 18.78 -38.41
C ARG A 7 -16.12 17.90 -38.81
N GLU A 8 -17.31 18.17 -38.29
CA GLU A 8 -18.48 17.26 -38.42
C GLU A 8 -19.63 17.90 -39.20
N CYS A 9 -19.91 19.19 -38.97
CA CYS A 9 -20.99 19.92 -39.67
C CYS A 9 -20.49 20.99 -40.64
N GLU A 10 -19.17 21.17 -40.75
CA GLU A 10 -18.48 22.12 -41.66
C GLU A 10 -18.84 23.62 -41.48
N ARG A 11 -19.71 23.96 -40.53
CA ARG A 11 -20.04 25.36 -40.21
C ARG A 11 -18.88 26.07 -39.51
N GLU A 12 -18.79 27.37 -39.70
CA GLU A 12 -17.78 28.21 -39.06
C GLU A 12 -17.98 28.28 -37.55
N VAL A 13 -16.93 27.96 -36.80
CA VAL A 13 -16.90 28.04 -35.34
C VAL A 13 -15.61 28.73 -34.89
N SER A 14 -15.66 29.46 -33.77
CA SER A 14 -14.47 30.06 -33.14
C SER A 14 -13.43 29.00 -32.81
N THR A 15 -12.15 29.33 -33.01
CA THR A 15 -11.00 28.47 -32.70
C THR A 15 -10.90 28.09 -31.22
N GLU A 16 -11.51 28.89 -30.35
CA GLU A 16 -11.52 28.72 -28.89
C GLU A 16 -12.74 27.95 -28.39
N ALA A 17 -13.68 27.57 -29.26
CA ALA A 17 -14.90 26.88 -28.86
C ALA A 17 -14.62 25.46 -28.34
N ILE A 18 -15.14 25.16 -27.14
CA ILE A 18 -15.06 23.82 -26.53
C ILE A 18 -16.03 22.84 -27.18
N ALA A 19 -17.18 23.31 -27.64
CA ALA A 19 -18.18 22.51 -28.35
C ALA A 19 -18.79 23.30 -29.51
N CYS A 20 -19.13 22.61 -30.60
CA CYS A 20 -19.85 23.23 -31.71
C CYS A 20 -21.30 23.57 -31.28
N PRO A 21 -21.77 24.82 -31.45
CA PRO A 21 -23.14 25.20 -31.11
C PRO A 21 -24.20 24.58 -32.04
N HIS A 22 -23.79 24.03 -33.19
CA HIS A 22 -24.70 23.49 -34.20
C HIS A 22 -24.89 21.98 -34.11
N CYS A 23 -23.81 21.21 -33.90
CA CYS A 23 -23.86 19.75 -33.86
C CYS A 23 -23.43 19.15 -32.51
N GLY A 24 -22.90 19.95 -31.58
CA GLY A 24 -22.41 19.46 -30.29
C GLY A 24 -21.04 18.79 -30.31
N ALA A 25 -20.34 18.77 -31.46
CA ALA A 25 -19.01 18.16 -31.56
C ALA A 25 -18.00 18.82 -30.58
N PRO A 26 -17.32 18.03 -29.70
CA PRO A 26 -16.33 18.57 -28.77
C PRO A 26 -15.03 18.91 -29.50
N TYR A 27 -14.43 20.06 -29.19
CA TYR A 27 -13.24 20.61 -29.85
C TYR A 27 -13.35 20.59 -31.39
N PRO A 28 -14.31 21.35 -31.96
CA PRO A 28 -14.70 21.24 -33.37
C PRO A 28 -13.60 21.64 -34.37
N THR A 29 -12.65 22.46 -33.94
CA THR A 29 -11.54 22.96 -34.76
C THR A 29 -10.35 22.00 -34.86
N GLN A 30 -10.35 20.91 -34.07
CA GLN A 30 -9.38 19.84 -34.18
C GLN A 30 -9.85 18.83 -35.24
N SER A 31 -8.99 18.57 -36.23
CA SER A 31 -9.24 17.59 -37.29
C SER A 31 -9.43 16.17 -36.74
N HIS A 32 -8.71 15.80 -35.68
CA HIS A 32 -8.76 14.47 -35.08
C HIS A 32 -8.76 14.51 -33.54
N TRP A 33 -9.94 14.46 -32.92
CA TRP A 33 -10.09 14.46 -31.47
C TRP A 33 -10.21 13.04 -30.90
N LYS A 34 -9.28 12.66 -30.02
CA LYS A 34 -9.21 11.31 -29.39
C LYS A 34 -9.81 11.25 -27.98
N GLY A 35 -10.54 12.27 -27.55
CA GLY A 35 -10.97 12.43 -26.15
C GLY A 35 -10.03 13.32 -25.33
N PRO A 36 -10.48 13.81 -24.17
CA PRO A 36 -9.71 14.72 -23.33
C PRO A 36 -8.50 14.02 -22.70
N GLY A 37 -7.30 14.59 -22.87
CA GLY A 37 -6.07 14.17 -22.20
C GLY A 37 -4.87 14.13 -23.12
N PHE A 38 -3.75 13.63 -22.60
CA PHE A 38 -2.46 13.60 -23.28
C PHE A 38 -1.98 12.17 -23.53
N GLU A 39 -1.45 11.89 -24.71
CA GLU A 39 -0.87 10.60 -25.06
C GLU A 39 0.40 10.82 -25.85
N TRP A 40 1.50 10.24 -25.38
CA TRP A 40 2.80 10.32 -26.02
C TRP A 40 3.52 8.97 -25.92
N ARG A 41 4.20 8.60 -26.99
CA ARG A 41 4.94 7.34 -27.11
C ARG A 41 6.30 7.62 -27.71
N SER A 42 7.32 6.97 -27.18
CA SER A 42 8.65 7.00 -27.78
C SER A 42 8.67 6.27 -29.12
N GLU A 43 9.49 6.75 -30.06
CA GLU A 43 9.76 6.06 -31.34
C GLU A 43 10.55 4.77 -31.14
N ALA A 44 11.41 4.74 -30.12
CA ALA A 44 12.13 3.53 -29.74
C ALA A 44 11.15 2.47 -29.25
N THR A 45 11.12 1.33 -29.94
CA THR A 45 10.34 0.15 -29.56
C THR A 45 11.27 -1.00 -29.20
N LEU A 46 11.03 -1.65 -28.08
CA LEU A 46 11.69 -2.91 -27.71
C LEU A 46 10.63 -4.02 -27.71
N TRP A 47 10.90 -5.11 -28.43
CA TRP A 47 10.01 -6.27 -28.51
C TRP A 47 8.56 -5.91 -28.90
N GLY A 48 8.39 -4.91 -29.76
CA GLY A 48 7.08 -4.44 -30.22
C GLY A 48 6.34 -3.52 -29.23
N TYR A 49 6.94 -3.20 -28.08
CA TYR A 49 6.40 -2.23 -27.11
C TYR A 49 7.21 -0.94 -27.11
N PRO A 50 6.57 0.24 -26.96
CA PRO A 50 7.29 1.50 -26.84
C PRO A 50 8.15 1.49 -25.57
N LEU A 51 9.35 2.05 -25.66
CA LEU A 51 10.26 2.23 -24.52
C LEU A 51 9.58 3.04 -23.42
N VAL A 52 8.98 4.16 -23.79
CA VAL A 52 8.23 5.03 -22.88
C VAL A 52 6.85 5.30 -23.46
N HIS A 53 5.83 5.09 -22.64
CA HIS A 53 4.45 5.42 -22.97
C HIS A 53 3.83 6.23 -21.85
N ILE A 54 3.47 7.47 -22.18
CA ILE A 54 2.81 8.42 -21.28
C ILE A 54 1.36 8.55 -21.73
N ALA A 55 0.41 8.22 -20.86
CA ALA A 55 -1.01 8.30 -21.19
C ALA A 55 -1.84 8.83 -20.01
N PHE A 56 -2.50 9.95 -20.23
CA PHE A 56 -3.38 10.60 -19.26
C PHE A 56 -4.74 10.94 -19.89
N GLY A 57 -5.78 10.88 -19.05
CA GLY A 57 -7.13 11.26 -19.41
C GLY A 57 -7.97 10.12 -19.99
N ARG A 58 -9.03 10.51 -20.72
CA ARG A 58 -10.06 9.60 -21.22
C ARG A 58 -9.99 9.52 -22.74
N ASN A 59 -10.26 8.34 -23.27
CA ASN A 59 -10.48 8.15 -24.69
C ASN A 59 -11.81 8.79 -25.14
N GLY A 60 -12.01 8.97 -26.44
CA GLY A 60 -13.26 9.51 -26.99
C GLY A 60 -14.51 8.67 -26.70
N ARG A 61 -14.35 7.44 -26.21
CA ARG A 61 -15.42 6.55 -25.77
C ARG A 61 -15.67 6.61 -24.25
N GLY A 62 -15.00 7.50 -23.52
CA GLY A 62 -15.17 7.70 -22.08
C GLY A 62 -14.37 6.76 -21.16
N GLY A 63 -13.61 5.80 -21.70
CA GLY A 63 -12.71 4.92 -20.94
C GLY A 63 -11.38 5.58 -20.57
N LEU A 64 -10.77 5.16 -19.45
CA LEU A 64 -9.44 5.62 -19.04
C LEU A 64 -8.36 5.15 -20.04
N ARG A 65 -7.38 6.01 -20.31
CA ARG A 65 -6.23 5.63 -21.11
C ARG A 65 -5.27 4.77 -20.30
N VAL A 66 -4.74 3.73 -20.95
CA VAL A 66 -3.81 2.78 -20.35
C VAL A 66 -2.44 2.93 -21.01
N ALA A 67 -1.46 3.38 -20.23
CA ALA A 67 -0.06 3.37 -20.66
C ALA A 67 0.46 1.93 -20.70
N LYS A 68 1.06 1.54 -21.83
CA LYS A 68 1.68 0.23 -22.05
C LYS A 68 3.06 0.41 -22.67
N GLY A 69 4.11 -0.05 -22.01
CA GLY A 69 5.49 0.07 -22.49
C GLY A 69 6.50 -0.52 -21.51
N ILE A 70 7.80 -0.34 -21.75
CA ILE A 70 8.80 -0.67 -20.71
C ILE A 70 8.59 0.26 -19.53
N VAL A 71 8.57 1.57 -19.79
CA VAL A 71 8.26 2.61 -18.82
C VAL A 71 6.85 3.13 -19.12
N ALA A 72 5.90 2.78 -18.25
CA ALA A 72 4.50 3.17 -18.36
C ALA A 72 4.18 4.28 -17.35
N ILE A 73 3.81 5.46 -17.83
CA ILE A 73 3.45 6.62 -17.01
C ILE A 73 1.99 7.00 -17.28
N GLY A 74 1.13 7.00 -16.26
CA GLY A 74 -0.28 7.35 -16.47
C GLY A 74 -1.18 7.20 -15.25
N GLN A 75 -2.49 7.37 -15.45
CA GLN A 75 -3.46 7.00 -14.39
C GLN A 75 -3.54 5.47 -14.25
N PHE A 76 -3.49 4.76 -15.38
CA PHE A 76 -3.40 3.31 -15.44
C PHE A 76 -2.19 2.90 -16.29
N GLY A 77 -1.29 2.08 -15.73
CA GLY A 77 -0.03 1.72 -16.37
C GLY A 77 0.32 0.24 -16.27
N ILE A 78 0.72 -0.38 -17.37
CA ILE A 78 1.24 -1.75 -17.41
C ILE A 78 2.60 -1.73 -18.11
N GLY A 79 3.65 -2.17 -17.43
CA GLY A 79 4.99 -2.19 -18.01
C GLY A 79 6.00 -2.96 -17.19
N ALA A 80 7.28 -2.86 -17.58
CA ALA A 80 8.37 -3.33 -16.73
C ALA A 80 8.55 -2.41 -15.52
N ILE A 81 8.47 -1.10 -15.77
CA ILE A 81 8.49 -0.02 -14.80
C ILE A 81 7.16 0.74 -14.96
N ALA A 82 6.33 0.75 -13.92
CA ALA A 82 5.04 1.42 -13.93
C ALA A 82 5.01 2.57 -12.92
N ILE A 83 4.81 3.81 -13.39
CA ILE A 83 4.60 5.00 -12.58
C ILE A 83 3.16 5.45 -12.82
N ALA A 84 2.24 4.92 -12.02
CA ALA A 84 0.82 5.15 -12.23
C ALA A 84 0.00 5.10 -10.95
N GLN A 85 -1.15 5.77 -10.93
CA GLN A 85 -2.07 5.67 -9.77
C GLN A 85 -2.50 4.21 -9.55
N PHE A 86 -2.85 3.53 -10.65
CA PHE A 86 -3.14 2.12 -10.70
C PHE A 86 -2.20 1.46 -11.70
N GLY A 87 -1.47 0.42 -11.31
CA GLY A 87 -0.58 -0.19 -12.29
C GLY A 87 0.05 -1.52 -11.93
N ILE A 88 0.56 -2.18 -12.96
CA ILE A 88 1.28 -3.44 -12.87
C ILE A 88 2.66 -3.21 -13.48
N GLY A 89 3.69 -3.20 -12.64
CA GLY A 89 5.09 -3.10 -13.03
C GLY A 89 5.79 -4.42 -12.81
N PHE A 90 6.26 -5.10 -13.85
CA PHE A 90 6.89 -6.41 -13.70
C PHE A 90 8.14 -6.36 -12.81
N LEU A 91 9.00 -5.35 -12.99
CA LEU A 91 10.20 -5.14 -12.18
C LEU A 91 9.94 -4.15 -11.03
N PHE A 92 9.37 -2.99 -11.37
CA PHE A 92 9.17 -1.90 -10.43
C PHE A 92 7.84 -1.19 -10.66
N SER A 93 7.13 -0.88 -9.57
CA SER A 93 5.91 -0.08 -9.64
C SER A 93 5.86 0.99 -8.54
N PHE A 94 5.38 2.17 -8.92
CA PHE A 94 5.17 3.31 -8.03
C PHE A 94 3.79 3.92 -8.25
N GLY A 95 3.02 4.14 -7.16
CA GLY A 95 1.65 4.61 -7.29
C GLY A 95 0.80 4.65 -6.03
N GLN A 96 -0.52 4.61 -6.21
CA GLN A 96 -1.49 4.50 -5.10
C GLN A 96 -1.82 3.04 -4.83
N VAL A 97 -2.14 2.30 -5.89
CA VAL A 97 -2.39 0.86 -5.87
C VAL A 97 -1.57 0.21 -6.98
N THR A 98 -0.53 -0.52 -6.62
CA THR A 98 0.34 -1.11 -7.63
C THR A 98 0.77 -2.53 -7.30
N PHE A 99 1.07 -3.28 -8.36
CA PHE A 99 1.53 -4.66 -8.31
C PHE A 99 2.88 -4.77 -9.01
N GLY A 100 3.81 -5.53 -8.44
CA GLY A 100 5.09 -5.77 -9.08
C GLY A 100 6.07 -6.63 -8.31
N ALA A 101 7.27 -6.85 -8.85
CA ALA A 101 8.34 -7.49 -8.09
C ALA A 101 8.77 -6.59 -6.92
N ILE A 102 9.01 -5.30 -7.20
CA ILE A 102 9.24 -4.24 -6.22
C ILE A 102 8.11 -3.22 -6.35
N ALA A 103 7.33 -3.01 -5.29
CA ALA A 103 6.18 -2.11 -5.30
C ALA A 103 6.28 -1.08 -4.18
N ILE A 104 6.14 0.21 -4.53
CA ILE A 104 6.06 1.32 -3.58
C ILE A 104 4.74 2.06 -3.82
N ALA A 105 3.79 1.91 -2.90
CA ALA A 105 2.46 2.49 -3.04
C ALA A 105 1.72 2.56 -1.71
N GLN A 106 0.56 3.24 -1.65
CA GLN A 106 -0.29 3.14 -0.45
C GLN A 106 -0.77 1.70 -0.24
N VAL A 107 -1.18 1.05 -1.33
CA VAL A 107 -1.44 -0.40 -1.41
C VAL A 107 -0.43 -1.00 -2.37
N ALA A 108 0.59 -1.64 -1.82
CA ALA A 108 1.71 -2.22 -2.55
C ALA A 108 1.62 -3.74 -2.53
N ALA A 109 1.36 -4.34 -3.69
CA ALA A 109 1.42 -5.78 -3.87
C ALA A 109 2.76 -6.17 -4.51
N GLY A 110 3.79 -6.24 -3.67
CA GLY A 110 5.13 -6.68 -4.04
C GLY A 110 5.28 -8.20 -3.95
N VAL A 111 6.09 -8.80 -4.83
CA VAL A 111 6.54 -10.19 -4.67
C VAL A 111 7.83 -10.24 -3.86
N LEU A 112 8.83 -9.44 -4.23
CA LEU A 112 10.13 -9.39 -3.57
C LEU A 112 10.13 -8.34 -2.46
N PHE A 113 9.67 -7.13 -2.78
CA PHE A 113 9.67 -6.01 -1.85
C PHE A 113 8.39 -5.18 -1.99
N GLY A 114 7.75 -4.89 -0.87
CA GLY A 114 6.58 -4.01 -0.80
C GLY A 114 6.77 -2.91 0.23
N MET A 115 6.53 -1.65 -0.13
CA MET A 115 6.52 -0.54 0.82
C MET A 115 5.24 0.28 0.70
N GLY A 116 4.53 0.47 1.81
CA GLY A 116 3.23 1.12 1.79
C GLY A 116 2.49 1.19 3.12
N GLN A 117 1.28 1.75 3.12
CA GLN A 117 0.39 1.62 4.29
C GLN A 117 -0.09 0.19 4.41
N VAL A 118 -0.48 -0.41 3.28
CA VAL A 118 -0.78 -1.83 3.12
C VAL A 118 0.24 -2.39 2.14
N ALA A 119 1.07 -3.33 2.58
CA ALA A 119 2.14 -3.89 1.76
C ALA A 119 2.19 -5.41 1.86
N THR A 120 2.44 -6.07 0.74
CA THR A 120 2.76 -7.50 0.67
C THR A 120 4.13 -7.68 0.02
N GLY A 121 4.81 -8.77 0.34
CA GLY A 121 6.10 -9.12 -0.25
C GLY A 121 6.87 -10.13 0.58
N TYR A 122 8.01 -10.57 0.06
CA TYR A 122 8.98 -11.34 0.85
C TYR A 122 9.53 -10.47 1.99
N GLU A 123 9.97 -9.25 1.66
CA GLU A 123 10.18 -8.17 2.61
C GLU A 123 9.09 -7.10 2.42
N ALA A 124 8.39 -6.73 3.49
CA ALA A 124 7.40 -5.67 3.44
C ALA A 124 7.60 -4.67 4.58
N ILE A 125 7.50 -3.37 4.25
CA ILE A 125 7.59 -2.28 5.22
C ILE A 125 6.33 -1.45 5.13
N GLY A 126 5.60 -1.37 6.25
CA GLY A 126 4.33 -0.66 6.28
C GLY A 126 3.62 -0.74 7.62
N GLN A 127 2.47 -0.08 7.70
CA GLN A 127 1.59 -0.17 8.87
C GLN A 127 0.89 -1.53 8.93
N TRP A 128 0.44 -2.01 7.77
CA TRP A 128 -0.19 -3.31 7.59
C TRP A 128 0.61 -4.11 6.58
N THR A 129 1.46 -5.00 7.08
CA THR A 129 2.35 -5.84 6.27
C THR A 129 1.88 -7.29 6.30
N PHE A 130 1.80 -7.89 5.11
CA PHE A 130 1.50 -9.31 4.93
C PHE A 130 2.71 -9.99 4.29
N ASP A 131 3.78 -10.10 5.06
CA ASP A 131 5.00 -10.85 4.75
C ASP A 131 5.17 -12.04 5.69
N ARG A 132 6.16 -12.89 5.41
CA ARG A 132 6.40 -14.11 6.18
C ARG A 132 6.69 -13.81 7.66
N SER A 133 7.42 -12.74 7.95
CA SER A 133 7.78 -12.38 9.31
C SER A 133 6.58 -11.79 10.06
N SER A 134 5.81 -10.89 9.43
CA SER A 134 4.59 -10.34 10.04
C SER A 134 3.52 -11.39 10.27
N TRP A 135 3.37 -12.37 9.36
CA TRP A 135 2.44 -13.48 9.56
C TRP A 135 2.77 -14.29 10.82
N SER A 136 4.06 -14.59 11.04
CA SER A 136 4.50 -15.31 12.23
C SER A 136 4.30 -14.52 13.54
N ALA A 137 4.35 -13.19 13.47
CA ALA A 137 4.05 -12.31 14.60
C ALA A 137 2.54 -12.26 14.93
N ILE A 138 1.68 -12.30 13.91
CA ILE A 138 0.22 -12.33 14.09
C ILE A 138 -0.22 -13.67 14.70
N GLU A 139 0.34 -14.79 14.23
CA GLU A 139 0.04 -16.13 14.73
C GLU A 139 0.38 -16.28 16.23
N SER A 140 1.55 -15.79 16.65
CA SER A 140 1.99 -15.87 18.05
C SER A 140 1.17 -14.97 19.00
N ASN A 141 0.75 -13.79 18.53
CA ASN A 141 -0.14 -12.89 19.29
C ASN A 141 -1.57 -13.45 19.42
N SER A 142 -2.05 -14.19 18.41
CA SER A 142 -3.35 -14.88 18.50
C SER A 142 -3.31 -15.96 19.59
N GLN A 143 -2.28 -16.81 19.60
CA GLN A 143 -2.16 -17.88 20.60
C GLN A 143 -2.00 -17.37 22.03
N SER A 144 -1.24 -16.32 22.28
CA SER A 144 -1.13 -15.72 23.62
C SER A 144 -2.48 -15.14 24.10
N LYS A 145 -3.23 -14.52 23.18
CA LYS A 145 -4.66 -14.13 23.28
C LYS A 145 -5.52 -15.22 23.93
N PHE A 146 -5.46 -16.40 23.31
CA PHE A 146 -6.24 -17.56 23.72
C PHE A 146 -5.77 -18.16 25.03
N ILE A 147 -4.45 -18.26 25.24
CA ILE A 147 -3.88 -18.78 26.49
C ILE A 147 -4.31 -17.90 27.67
N ASP A 148 -4.12 -16.59 27.59
CA ASP A 148 -4.49 -15.66 28.66
C ASP A 148 -5.99 -15.71 28.99
N LYS A 149 -6.85 -15.74 27.96
CA LYS A 149 -8.30 -15.88 28.16
C LYS A 149 -8.65 -17.21 28.84
N SER A 150 -7.94 -18.29 28.53
CA SER A 150 -8.16 -19.59 29.17
C SER A 150 -7.67 -19.60 30.63
N THR A 151 -6.54 -18.98 30.95
CA THR A 151 -6.01 -18.88 32.31
C THR A 151 -6.96 -18.10 33.21
N ASN A 152 -7.45 -16.94 32.74
CA ASN A 152 -8.43 -16.15 33.47
C ASN A 152 -9.77 -16.88 33.67
N LEU A 153 -10.16 -17.77 32.75
CA LEU A 153 -11.38 -18.59 32.90
C LEU A 153 -11.18 -19.73 33.91
N PHE A 154 -9.99 -20.35 33.93
CA PHE A 154 -9.62 -21.33 34.94
C PHE A 154 -9.56 -20.70 36.34
N ASP A 155 -9.08 -19.47 36.48
CA ASP A 155 -9.05 -18.76 37.76
C ASP A 155 -10.45 -18.39 38.29
N LEU A 156 -11.44 -18.22 37.41
CA LEU A 156 -12.84 -17.96 37.79
C LEU A 156 -13.65 -19.23 38.14
N VAL A 157 -13.21 -20.40 37.66
CA VAL A 157 -13.85 -21.72 37.93
C VAL A 157 -13.11 -22.48 39.03
N SER A 158 -11.94 -22.01 39.45
CA SER A 158 -11.20 -22.59 40.59
C SER A 158 -11.89 -22.20 41.91
N PRO A 159 -12.28 -23.15 42.77
CA PRO A 159 -12.75 -22.80 44.11
C PRO A 159 -11.64 -22.05 44.86
N PRO A 160 -11.98 -21.11 45.76
CA PRO A 160 -10.97 -20.42 46.55
C PRO A 160 -10.10 -21.47 47.24
N ARG A 161 -8.77 -21.38 47.08
CA ARG A 161 -7.84 -22.18 47.88
C ARG A 161 -8.12 -21.85 49.34
N THR A 162 -8.81 -22.74 50.03
CA THR A 162 -8.96 -22.68 51.47
C THR A 162 -7.54 -22.82 52.04
N ASN A 163 -7.10 -21.81 52.80
CA ASN A 163 -5.94 -21.92 53.65
C ASN A 163 -6.20 -23.06 54.63
N PHE A 164 -5.64 -24.22 54.34
CA PHE A 164 -5.55 -25.29 55.31
C PHE A 164 -4.23 -25.09 56.05
N ASP A 165 -4.29 -24.29 57.12
CA ASP A 165 -3.23 -24.19 58.12
C ASP A 165 -3.09 -25.57 58.79
N LEU A 166 -2.15 -26.38 58.29
CA LEU A 166 -1.65 -27.55 59.02
C LEU A 166 -0.32 -27.19 59.68
N VAL A 167 -0.45 -26.92 60.98
CA VAL A 167 0.59 -26.85 61.98
C VAL A 167 1.41 -28.15 62.01
N ASN A 168 2.73 -27.99 61.84
CA ASN A 168 3.85 -28.75 62.42
C ASN A 168 3.99 -30.27 62.17
N THR A 169 5.02 -30.67 61.41
CA THR A 169 6.30 -31.24 61.90
C THR A 169 7.09 -31.90 60.75
N THR A 170 8.40 -31.68 60.74
CA THR A 170 9.45 -32.21 59.83
C THR A 170 9.65 -33.74 59.97
N PRO A 171 10.60 -34.39 59.25
CA PRO A 171 11.25 -34.11 57.95
C PRO A 171 11.22 -35.35 57.00
N HIS A 172 11.38 -35.20 55.68
CA HIS A 172 12.13 -36.20 54.86
C HIS A 172 12.39 -35.74 53.41
N SER A 173 13.69 -35.63 53.09
CA SER A 173 14.37 -35.96 51.83
C SER A 173 13.79 -35.61 50.44
N ARG A 174 14.54 -34.72 49.79
CA ARG A 174 15.16 -34.84 48.45
C ARG A 174 14.47 -34.25 47.20
N SER A 175 15.20 -33.26 46.68
CA SER A 175 15.49 -32.89 45.28
C SER A 175 14.36 -32.32 44.42
N LEU A 176 14.17 -31.01 44.59
CA LEU A 176 13.57 -30.10 43.62
C LEU A 176 14.53 -29.87 42.44
N PHE A 177 14.05 -30.17 41.23
CA PHE A 177 14.57 -29.58 39.99
C PHE A 177 14.33 -28.07 40.06
N ALA A 178 15.43 -27.32 40.04
CA ALA A 178 15.44 -25.87 39.92
C ALA A 178 15.05 -25.46 38.49
N TYR A 179 14.09 -24.54 38.35
CA TYR A 179 14.04 -23.64 37.21
C TYR A 179 13.85 -22.21 37.73
N ASP A 180 14.96 -21.49 37.68
CA ASP A 180 15.20 -20.16 38.25
C ASP A 180 14.40 -19.09 37.49
N SER A 181 13.55 -18.38 38.21
CA SER A 181 12.80 -17.22 37.72
C SER A 181 13.51 -15.93 38.15
N ASN A 182 14.60 -15.58 37.48
CA ASN A 182 15.25 -14.27 37.63
C ASN A 182 15.76 -13.76 36.30
N LEU A 183 14.90 -13.02 35.56
CA LEU A 183 15.38 -12.11 34.50
C LEU A 183 14.40 -10.98 34.13
N SER A 184 13.27 -10.80 34.82
CA SER A 184 12.26 -9.78 34.46
C SER A 184 12.35 -8.46 35.22
N ARG A 185 13.47 -8.15 35.92
CA ARG A 185 13.57 -6.96 36.79
C ARG A 185 14.46 -5.80 36.30
N ILE A 186 14.93 -5.77 35.04
CA ILE A 186 15.89 -4.72 34.60
C ILE A 186 15.39 -3.73 33.53
N THR A 187 14.24 -3.91 32.86
CA THR A 187 13.85 -3.01 31.75
C THR A 187 12.53 -2.26 31.93
N ARG A 188 12.21 -1.84 33.17
CA ARG A 188 11.24 -0.75 33.41
C ARG A 188 11.94 0.47 34.03
N ARG A 189 12.60 1.27 33.19
CA ARG A 189 12.74 2.71 33.44
C ARG A 189 11.93 3.45 32.38
N ASN A 190 10.88 4.10 32.86
CA ASN A 190 10.08 5.07 32.15
C ASN A 190 11.00 6.14 31.54
N VAL A 191 10.91 6.34 30.23
CA VAL A 191 11.40 7.53 29.55
C VAL A 191 10.16 8.27 29.07
N ASN A 192 9.60 9.07 29.97
CA ASN A 192 8.74 10.20 29.69
C ASN A 192 9.12 11.21 30.76
N ASP A 193 9.93 12.19 30.38
CA ASP A 193 9.89 13.60 30.78
C ASP A 193 11.16 14.28 30.25
N ASP A 194 11.04 15.59 29.97
CA ASP A 194 12.11 16.53 29.59
C ASP A 194 12.37 16.75 28.09
N PHE A 195 11.32 17.19 27.41
CA PHE A 195 11.40 18.04 26.23
C PHE A 195 11.17 19.50 26.66
N PHE A 196 12.18 20.24 27.11
CA PHE A 196 12.25 21.72 27.05
C PHE A 196 13.60 22.23 27.60
N SER A 197 14.52 22.63 26.73
CA SER A 197 15.38 23.83 26.92
C SER A 197 16.33 24.02 25.73
N SER A 198 16.03 25.06 24.95
CA SER A 198 16.91 25.72 24.00
C SER A 198 17.99 26.53 24.74
N PRO A 199 19.20 26.70 24.20
CA PRO A 199 20.04 27.85 24.53
C PRO A 199 20.09 28.81 23.35
N SER A 200 19.66 30.05 23.58
CA SER A 200 20.06 31.21 22.78
C SER A 200 21.39 31.77 23.30
N HIS A 201 22.08 32.47 22.41
CA HIS A 201 23.13 33.45 22.68
C HIS A 201 22.84 34.37 23.88
#